data_AF-A0A9P8LHZ6-F1
#
_entry.id   AF-A0A9P8LHZ6-F1
#
_cell.length_a   1.000
_cell.length_b   1.000
_cell.length_c   1.000
_cell.angle_alpha   90.00
_cell.angle_beta   90.00
_cell.angle_gamma   90.00
#
_symmetry.space_group_name_H-M   'P 1'
#
loop_
_entity.id
_entity.type
_entity.pdbx_description
1 polymer ?
#
loop_
_entity_poly.entity_id
_entity_poly.type
_entity_poly.pdbx_seq_one_letter_code
_entity_poly.pdbx_strand_id
1 'polypeptide(L)'
;MVLLSRIRQRQGRLDEALRLSSKALAFRQKLLGNRLKTCDSLYQVAVLLQLRGDLSSAINLLEESVSIAENLSEAGGYLARANFKLAQIYTTLGNAERSRAYKQAAEMMRLRLSGDAAFSDSEESYDGLVLWMLW
;
A
#
# COMPACT_ATOMS: atom_id res chain seq x y z
N MET A 1 -11.85 5.56 11.23
CA MET A 1 -10.56 5.10 11.78
C MET A 1 -9.40 5.38 10.83
N VAL A 2 -9.42 4.89 9.58
CA VAL A 2 -8.33 5.13 8.61
C VAL A 2 -8.20 6.60 8.19
N LEU A 3 -9.30 7.29 7.90
CA LEU A 3 -9.26 8.73 7.59
C LEU A 3 -8.65 9.56 8.74
N LEU A 4 -9.06 9.28 9.98
CA LEU A 4 -8.50 9.93 11.15
C LEU A 4 -7.02 9.64 11.30
N SER A 5 -6.58 8.40 11.02
CA SER A 5 -5.16 8.06 11.01
C SER A 5 -4.36 8.90 10.00
N ARG A 6 -4.84 9.04 8.76
CA ARG A 6 -4.21 9.90 7.74
C ARG A 6 -4.12 11.36 8.19
N ILE A 7 -5.15 11.88 8.86
CA ILE A 7 -5.12 13.23 9.45
C ILE A 7 -4.02 13.32 10.52
N ARG A 8 -3.94 12.34 11.44
CA ARG A 8 -2.91 12.33 12.50
C ARG A 8 -1.49 12.20 11.93
N GLN A 9 -1.31 11.41 10.88
CA GLN A 9 -0.06 11.31 10.13
C GLN A 9 0.36 12.67 9.57
N ARG A 10 -0.56 13.38 8.89
CA ARG A 10 -0.30 14.73 8.35
C ARG A 10 0.02 15.76 9.44
N GLN A 11 -0.46 15.55 10.67
CA GLN A 11 -0.12 16.35 11.84
C GLN A 11 1.19 15.94 12.53
N GLY A 12 1.94 14.96 11.98
CA GLY A 12 3.18 14.44 12.57
C GLY A 12 2.97 13.50 13.76
N ARG A 13 1.73 13.14 14.10
CA ARG A 13 1.40 12.27 15.24
C ARG A 13 1.41 10.80 14.82
N LEU A 14 2.62 10.29 14.53
CA LEU A 14 2.81 8.96 13.94
C LEU A 14 2.33 7.82 14.84
N ASP A 15 2.58 7.85 16.16
CA ASP A 15 2.15 6.78 17.06
C ASP A 15 0.62 6.71 17.18
N GLU A 16 -0.06 7.86 17.20
CA GLU A 16 -1.53 7.91 17.18
C GLU A 16 -2.09 7.36 15.87
N ALA A 17 -1.51 7.75 14.74
CA ALA A 17 -1.88 7.25 13.42
C ALA A 17 -1.72 5.73 13.35
N LEU A 18 -0.57 5.20 13.78
CA LEU A 18 -0.29 3.77 13.78
C LEU A 18 -1.32 3.02 14.62
N ARG A 19 -1.59 3.47 15.84
CA ARG A 19 -2.60 2.86 16.71
C ARG A 19 -4.00 2.83 16.06
N LEU A 20 -4.41 3.93 15.42
CA LEU A 20 -5.72 4.03 14.75
C LEU A 20 -5.81 3.13 13.52
N SER A 21 -4.77 3.08 12.69
CA SER A 21 -4.69 2.22 11.51
C SER A 21 -4.63 0.75 11.89
N SER A 22 -3.81 0.34 12.85
CA SER A 22 -3.71 -1.05 13.33
C SER A 22 -5.03 -1.52 13.94
N LYS A 23 -5.73 -0.67 14.69
CA LYS A 23 -7.07 -0.99 15.19
C LYS A 23 -8.05 -1.22 14.03
N ALA A 24 -8.02 -0.36 13.00
CA ALA A 24 -8.87 -0.53 11.82
C ALA A 24 -8.57 -1.82 11.06
N LEU A 25 -7.28 -2.16 10.90
CA LEU A 25 -6.83 -3.39 10.27
C LEU A 25 -7.38 -4.62 11.01
N ALA A 26 -7.18 -4.69 12.33
CA ALA A 26 -7.67 -5.81 13.14
C ALA A 26 -9.20 -6.00 13.04
N PHE A 27 -9.97 -4.90 13.04
CA PHE A 27 -11.42 -4.98 12.82
C PHE A 27 -11.77 -5.49 11.42
N ARG A 28 -11.08 -5.03 10.38
CA ARG A 28 -11.36 -5.43 8.99
C ARG A 28 -10.94 -6.87 8.72
N GLN A 29 -9.80 -7.33 9.22
CA GLN A 29 -9.41 -8.74 9.17
C GLN A 29 -10.45 -9.63 9.85
N LYS A 30 -10.95 -9.24 11.03
CA LYS A 30 -11.96 -10.03 11.77
C LYS A 30 -13.34 -10.06 11.09
N LEU A 31 -13.81 -8.93 10.54
CA LEU A 31 -15.18 -8.80 10.04
C LEU A 31 -15.34 -9.01 8.53
N LEU A 32 -14.31 -8.65 7.75
CA LEU A 32 -14.37 -8.65 6.29
C LEU A 32 -13.48 -9.73 5.67
N GLY A 33 -12.47 -10.22 6.40
CA GLY A 33 -11.47 -11.15 5.88
C GLY A 33 -10.61 -10.54 4.77
N ASN A 34 -10.29 -11.37 3.78
CA ASN A 34 -9.41 -11.02 2.65
C ASN A 34 -10.17 -10.25 1.57
N ARG A 35 -10.34 -8.93 1.77
CA ARG A 35 -11.03 -8.02 0.85
C ARG A 35 -10.24 -6.73 0.60
N LEU A 36 -10.65 -5.95 -0.40
CA LEU A 36 -10.03 -4.67 -0.78
C LEU A 36 -9.81 -3.70 0.39
N LYS A 37 -10.78 -3.59 1.31
CA LYS A 37 -10.66 -2.72 2.49
C LYS A 37 -9.56 -3.18 3.46
N THR A 38 -9.27 -4.48 3.50
CA THR A 38 -8.16 -5.05 4.28
C THR A 38 -6.83 -4.67 3.63
N CYS A 39 -6.70 -4.78 2.30
CA CYS A 39 -5.53 -4.29 1.56
C CYS A 39 -5.24 -2.81 1.82
N ASP A 40 -6.25 -1.95 1.80
CA ASP A 40 -6.05 -0.52 2.13
C ASP A 40 -5.51 -0.33 3.56
N SER A 41 -6.01 -1.11 4.51
CA SER A 41 -5.55 -1.01 5.91
C SER A 41 -4.11 -1.49 6.07
N LEU A 42 -3.77 -2.61 5.43
CA LEU A 42 -2.42 -3.17 5.43
C LEU A 42 -1.44 -2.15 4.86
N TYR A 43 -1.76 -1.56 3.71
CA TYR A 43 -0.94 -0.52 3.10
C TYR A 43 -0.76 0.70 4.02
N GLN A 44 -1.83 1.18 4.65
CA GLN A 44 -1.76 2.34 5.54
C GLN A 44 -0.90 2.08 6.77
N VAL A 45 -0.98 0.88 7.36
CA VAL A 45 -0.10 0.50 8.47
C VAL A 45 1.36 0.40 7.98
N ALA A 46 1.59 -0.20 6.82
CA ALA A 46 2.93 -0.33 6.25
C ALA A 46 3.61 1.03 5.99
N VAL A 47 2.88 2.01 5.44
CA VAL A 47 3.40 3.38 5.25
C VAL A 47 3.80 4.01 6.59
N LEU A 48 2.99 3.84 7.63
CA LEU A 48 3.29 4.38 8.95
C LEU A 48 4.50 3.71 9.59
N LEU A 49 4.66 2.39 9.40
CA LEU A 49 5.84 1.65 9.86
C LEU A 49 7.10 2.07 9.11
N GLN A 50 7.01 2.28 7.79
CA GLN A 50 8.10 2.80 6.99
C GLN A 50 8.57 4.18 7.51
N LEU A 51 7.63 5.08 7.79
CA LEU A 51 7.95 6.40 8.37
C LEU A 51 8.59 6.32 9.76
N ARG A 52 8.33 5.24 10.49
CA ARG A 52 8.94 4.95 11.80
C ARG A 52 10.28 4.23 11.70
N GLY A 53 10.70 3.82 10.49
CA GLY A 53 11.92 3.05 10.24
C GLY A 53 11.77 1.53 10.39
N ASP A 54 10.58 1.01 10.70
CA ASP A 54 10.33 -0.43 10.76
C ASP A 54 10.02 -0.97 9.35
N LEU A 55 11.08 -1.08 8.54
CA LEU A 55 10.98 -1.52 7.15
C LEU A 55 10.62 -3.00 7.04
N SER A 56 11.07 -3.84 7.97
CA SER A 56 10.79 -5.28 7.97
C SER A 56 9.30 -5.56 8.15
N SER A 57 8.66 -4.92 9.13
CA SER A 57 7.23 -5.09 9.35
C SER A 57 6.41 -4.42 8.24
N ALA A 58 6.89 -3.32 7.66
CA ALA A 58 6.26 -2.70 6.49
C ALA A 58 6.24 -3.64 5.27
N ILE A 59 7.36 -4.32 4.99
CA ILE A 59 7.47 -5.29 3.89
C ILE A 59 6.47 -6.43 4.08
N ASN A 60 6.44 -7.05 5.27
CA ASN A 60 5.54 -8.17 5.56
C ASN A 60 4.06 -7.81 5.31
N LEU A 61 3.63 -6.62 5.73
CA LEU A 61 2.26 -6.16 5.52
C LEU A 61 1.94 -5.85 4.06
N LEU A 62 2.92 -5.35 3.30
CA LEU A 62 2.75 -5.12 1.86
C LEU A 62 2.68 -6.42 1.09
N GLU A 63 3.49 -7.42 1.44
CA GLU A 63 3.44 -8.77 0.86
C GLU A 63 2.11 -9.46 1.17
N GLU A 64 1.58 -9.32 2.40
CA GLU A 64 0.22 -9.76 2.74
C GLU A 64 -0.84 -9.05 1.86
N SER A 65 -0.70 -7.74 1.68
CA SER A 65 -1.61 -6.97 0.83
C SER A 65 -1.55 -7.42 -0.63
N VAL A 66 -0.38 -7.76 -1.15
CA VAL A 66 -0.18 -8.31 -2.50
C VAL A 66 -0.87 -9.66 -2.62
N SER A 67 -0.63 -10.58 -1.68
CA SER A 67 -1.24 -11.92 -1.69
C SER A 67 -2.78 -11.85 -1.65
N ILE A 68 -3.36 -10.94 -0.87
CA ILE A 68 -4.82 -10.74 -0.85
C ILE A 68 -5.30 -10.16 -2.19
N ALA A 69 -4.59 -9.18 -2.73
CA ALA A 69 -4.97 -8.51 -3.98
C ALA A 69 -4.88 -9.45 -5.20
N GLU A 70 -3.92 -10.37 -5.26
CA GLU A 70 -3.80 -11.36 -6.35
C GLU A 70 -5.03 -12.28 -6.45
N ASN A 71 -5.72 -12.52 -5.33
CA ASN A 71 -6.92 -13.35 -5.28
C ASN A 71 -8.21 -12.59 -5.63
N LEU A 72 -8.12 -11.30 -5.96
CA LEU A 72 -9.26 -10.41 -6.19
C LEU A 72 -9.15 -9.77 -7.58
N SER A 73 -10.09 -10.08 -8.47
CA SER A 73 -10.10 -9.59 -9.86
C SER A 73 -10.13 -8.06 -9.99
N GLU A 74 -10.77 -7.38 -9.03
CA GLU A 74 -10.90 -5.91 -8.97
C GLU A 74 -9.75 -5.20 -8.23
N ALA A 75 -8.76 -5.94 -7.72
CA ALA A 75 -7.70 -5.38 -6.87
C ALA A 75 -6.46 -4.88 -7.61
N GLY A 76 -6.49 -4.79 -8.95
CA GLY A 76 -5.32 -4.42 -9.75
C GLY A 76 -4.65 -3.11 -9.30
N GLY A 77 -5.44 -2.08 -8.95
CA GLY A 77 -4.90 -0.81 -8.45
C GLY A 77 -4.19 -0.94 -7.10
N TYR A 78 -4.70 -1.80 -6.20
CA TYR A 78 -4.07 -2.09 -4.91
C TYR A 78 -2.75 -2.86 -5.10
N LEU A 79 -2.73 -3.81 -6.03
CA LEU A 79 -1.55 -4.59 -6.38
C LEU A 79 -0.43 -3.68 -6.93
N ALA A 80 -0.77 -2.79 -7.87
CA ALA A 80 0.17 -1.81 -8.41
C ALA A 80 0.75 -0.90 -7.31
N ARG A 81 -0.12 -0.37 -6.44
CA ARG A 81 0.30 0.50 -5.34
C ARG A 81 1.20 -0.20 -4.32
N ALA A 82 0.86 -1.43 -3.92
CA ALA A 82 1.64 -2.20 -2.96
C ALA A 82 3.02 -2.55 -3.52
N ASN A 83 3.09 -3.00 -4.77
CA ASN A 83 4.35 -3.30 -5.46
C ASN A 83 5.24 -2.05 -5.61
N PHE A 84 4.66 -0.90 -5.96
CA PHE A 84 5.42 0.34 -6.04
C PHE A 84 6.04 0.72 -4.68
N LYS A 85 5.26 0.60 -3.59
CA LYS A 85 5.75 0.88 -2.23
C LYS A 85 6.85 -0.10 -1.80
N LEU A 86 6.72 -1.39 -2.13
CA LEU A 86 7.79 -2.38 -1.91
C LEU A 86 9.07 -1.99 -2.67
N ALA A 87 8.95 -1.57 -3.93
CA ALA A 87 10.09 -1.11 -4.72
C ALA A 87 10.81 0.07 -4.05
N GLN A 88 10.07 1.05 -3.53
CA GLN A 88 10.64 2.17 -2.78
C GLN A 88 11.39 1.69 -1.53
N ILE A 89 10.78 0.80 -0.73
CA ILE A 89 11.43 0.28 0.48
C ILE A 89 12.70 -0.49 0.13
N TYR A 90 12.67 -1.37 -0.88
CA TYR A 90 13.86 -2.11 -1.31
C TYR A 90 14.95 -1.20 -1.88
N THR A 91 14.58 -0.06 -2.49
CA THR A 91 15.53 0.98 -2.89
C THR A 91 16.23 1.57 -1.67
N THR A 92 15.49 1.89 -0.60
CA THR A 92 16.08 2.39 0.65
C THR A 92 16.98 1.38 1.36
N LEU A 93 16.70 0.08 1.19
CA LEU A 93 17.53 -1.01 1.71
C LEU A 93 18.77 -1.31 0.84
N GLY A 94 18.92 -0.66 -0.32
CA GLY A 94 20.02 -0.92 -1.26
C GLY A 94 19.87 -2.19 -2.09
N ASN A 95 18.72 -2.87 -2.04
CA ASN A 95 18.45 -4.06 -2.84
C ASN A 95 17.86 -3.67 -4.21
N ALA A 96 18.75 -3.33 -5.14
CA ALA A 96 18.38 -2.88 -6.47
C ALA A 96 17.65 -3.94 -7.31
N GLU A 97 17.98 -5.23 -7.13
CA GLU A 97 17.35 -6.32 -7.87
C GLU A 97 15.86 -6.45 -7.52
N ARG A 98 15.55 -6.56 -6.22
CA ARG A 98 14.15 -6.63 -5.75
C ARG A 98 13.40 -5.35 -6.07
N SER A 99 14.03 -4.19 -5.87
CA SER A 99 13.42 -2.90 -6.21
C SER A 99 12.97 -2.86 -7.67
N ARG A 100 13.84 -3.23 -8.61
CA ARG A 100 13.50 -3.28 -10.04
C ARG A 100 12.38 -4.27 -10.34
N ALA A 101 12.41 -5.47 -9.75
CA ALA A 101 11.38 -6.48 -9.96
C ALA A 101 9.99 -5.98 -9.53
N TYR A 102 9.88 -5.42 -8.32
CA TYR A 102 8.62 -4.88 -7.82
C TYR A 102 8.16 -3.64 -8.60
N LYS A 103 9.10 -2.80 -9.04
CA LYS A 103 8.79 -1.65 -9.88
C LYS A 103 8.19 -2.07 -11.22
N GLN A 104 8.81 -3.03 -11.91
CA GLN A 104 8.30 -3.58 -13.17
C GLN A 104 6.92 -4.22 -12.98
N ALA A 105 6.71 -4.95 -11.88
CA ALA A 105 5.40 -5.51 -11.57
C ALA A 105 4.32 -4.43 -11.37
N ALA A 106 4.65 -3.31 -10.72
CA ALA A 106 3.75 -2.18 -10.55
C ALA A 106 3.40 -1.51 -11.89
N GLU A 107 4.39 -1.27 -12.75
CA GLU A 107 4.23 -0.67 -14.07
C GLU A 107 3.39 -1.56 -15.01
N MET A 108 3.62 -2.88 -15.02
CA MET A 108 2.81 -3.81 -15.80
C MET A 108 1.35 -3.82 -15.39
N MET A 109 1.08 -3.85 -14.07
CA MET A 109 -0.29 -3.81 -13.56
C MET A 109 -0.96 -2.47 -13.87
N ARG A 110 -0.22 -1.37 -13.79
CA ARG A 110 -0.70 -0.06 -14.20
C ARG A 110 -1.08 -0.03 -15.67
N LEU A 111 -0.19 -0.45 -16.56
CA LEU A 111 -0.43 -0.46 -18.01
C LEU A 111 -1.70 -1.25 -18.35
N ARG A 112 -1.92 -2.37 -17.67
CA ARG A 112 -3.13 -3.19 -17.81
C ARG A 112 -4.42 -2.46 -17.42
N LEU A 113 -4.36 -1.55 -16.44
CA LEU A 113 -5.52 -0.81 -15.92
C LEU A 113 -5.78 0.49 -16.68
N SER A 114 -4.73 1.29 -16.94
CA SER A 114 -4.87 2.62 -17.53
C SER A 114 -4.72 2.66 -19.04
N GLY A 115 -4.15 1.62 -19.67
CA GLY A 115 -3.90 1.58 -21.12
C GLY A 115 -2.85 2.58 -21.63
N ASP A 116 -2.38 3.49 -20.77
CA ASP A 116 -1.42 4.55 -21.09
C ASP A 116 -0.22 4.47 -20.13
N ALA A 117 0.98 4.59 -20.72
CA ALA A 117 2.28 4.58 -20.06
C ALA A 117 2.77 5.98 -19.64
N ALA A 118 2.06 7.06 -20.03
CA ALA A 118 2.51 8.45 -19.86
C ALA A 118 2.41 9.01 -18.44
N PHE A 119 2.11 8.19 -17.43
CA PHE A 119 1.95 8.67 -16.07
C PHE A 119 3.28 8.83 -15.33
N SER A 120 3.35 9.85 -14.49
CA SER A 120 4.46 10.05 -13.55
C SER A 120 4.55 8.87 -12.59
N ASP A 121 5.78 8.44 -12.30
CA ASP A 121 6.12 7.36 -11.40
C ASP A 121 6.15 7.86 -9.94
N SER A 122 5.03 8.44 -9.50
CA SER A 122 4.85 9.06 -8.18
C SER A 122 3.85 8.30 -7.32
N GLU A 123 3.96 8.39 -6.00
CA GLU A 123 3.01 7.73 -5.09
C GLU A 123 1.56 8.16 -5.35
N GLU A 124 1.34 9.45 -5.57
CA GLU A 124 0.01 10.02 -5.89
C GLU A 124 -0.60 9.39 -7.15
N SER A 125 0.25 9.06 -8.11
CA SER A 125 -0.13 8.44 -9.37
C SER A 125 -0.63 7.00 -9.18
N TYR A 126 0.02 6.21 -8.31
CA TYR A 126 -0.44 4.87 -7.97
C TYR A 126 -1.60 4.88 -6.97
N ASP A 127 -1.68 5.89 -6.11
CA ASP A 127 -2.85 6.14 -5.26
C ASP A 127 -4.12 6.38 -6.09
N GLY A 128 -4.00 7.12 -7.21
CA GLY A 128 -5.11 7.35 -8.14
C GLY A 128 -5.68 6.10 -8.82
N LEU A 129 -4.93 4.99 -8.87
CA LEU A 129 -5.41 3.71 -9.44
C LEU A 129 -6.39 2.99 -8.50
N VAL A 130 -6.46 3.38 -7.23
CA VAL A 130 -7.31 2.74 -6.23
C VAL A 130 -8.69 3.40 -6.20
N LEU A 131 -9.68 2.70 -6.78
CA LEU A 131 -11.07 3.15 -7.01
C LEU A 131 -11.82 3.76 -5.80
N TRP A 132 -11.41 3.49 -4.56
CA TRP A 132 -12.21 3.77 -3.35
C TRP A 132 -11.63 4.81 -2.38
N MET A 133 -10.71 5.68 -2.83
CA MET A 133 -10.25 6.80 -1.99
C MET A 133 -11.15 8.04 -2.00
N LEU A 134 -12.32 8.00 -2.65
CA LEU A 134 -13.21 9.16 -2.78
C LEU A 134 -14.41 9.24 -1.82
N TRP A 135 -14.66 8.27 -0.93
CA TRP A 135 -15.73 8.41 0.08
C TRP A 135 -15.40 7.72 1.41
#